data_AF-A0A9D6I246-F1
#
_entry.id   AF-A0A9D6I246-F1
#
_cell.length_a   1.000
_cell.length_b   1.000
_cell.length_c   1.000
_cell.angle_alpha   90.00
_cell.angle_beta   90.00
_cell.angle_gamma   90.00
#
_symmetry.space_group_name_H-M   'P 1'
#
loop_
_entity.id
_entity.type
_entity.pdbx_description
1 polymer ?
#
loop_
_entity_poly.entity_id
_entity_poly.type
_entity_poly.pdbx_seq_one_letter_code
_entity_poly.pdbx_strand_id
1 'polypeptide(L)'
;MSRKIIFVIVSLILILSIGLPYAMPYLEDLQTDVEETADTLEERKQKSEKTAEQKGLEGTVRKLEASIYQQGTHYLEADGITLALLESSSGINLDRYIGRNIVVYGTPRQTVEGDGVIIDVERVISPNVER
;
A
#
# COMPACT_ATOMS: atom_id res chain seq x y z
N MET A 1 1.34 47.86 23.81
CA MET A 1 1.51 46.71 22.89
C MET A 1 2.74 45.93 23.34
N SER A 2 2.58 44.69 23.82
CA SER A 2 3.64 43.96 24.52
C SER A 2 4.73 43.50 23.55
N ARG A 3 5.99 43.89 23.82
CA ARG A 3 7.21 43.54 23.05
C ARG A 3 7.35 42.02 22.80
N LYS A 4 6.71 41.18 23.62
CA LYS A 4 6.65 39.73 23.49
C LYS A 4 5.81 39.25 22.29
N ILE A 5 4.75 39.97 21.92
CA ILE A 5 3.87 39.61 20.80
C ILE A 5 4.55 39.90 19.46
N ILE A 6 5.31 41.00 19.39
CA ILE A 6 6.08 41.38 18.20
C ILE A 6 7.17 40.33 17.91
N PHE A 7 7.84 39.80 18.93
CA PHE A 7 8.86 38.77 18.77
C PHE A 7 8.30 37.44 18.23
N VAL A 8 7.09 37.04 18.63
CA VAL A 8 6.47 35.79 18.16
C VAL A 8 6.06 35.87 16.69
N ILE A 9 5.52 37.01 16.24
CA ILE A 9 5.09 37.20 14.84
C ILE A 9 6.30 37.28 13.90
N VAL A 10 7.37 37.96 14.30
CA VAL A 10 8.61 38.05 13.49
C VAL A 10 9.31 36.69 13.40
N SER A 11 9.28 35.87 14.45
CA SER A 11 9.87 34.52 14.43
C SER A 11 9.09 33.54 13.54
N LEU A 12 7.77 33.69 13.42
CA LEU A 12 6.94 32.81 12.59
C LEU A 12 7.14 33.08 11.08
N ILE A 13 7.32 34.35 10.69
CA ILE A 13 7.56 34.77 9.30
C ILE A 13 8.96 34.34 8.83
N LEU A 14 9.94 34.28 9.74
CA LEU A 14 11.33 33.94 9.42
C LEU A 14 11.56 32.42 9.23
N ILE A 15 10.73 31.57 9.85
CA ILE A 15 10.77 30.11 9.66
C ILE A 15 10.06 29.69 8.36
N LEU A 16 9.06 30.45 7.91
CA LEU A 16 8.35 30.19 6.65
C LEU A 16 9.15 30.58 5.39
N SER A 17 10.22 31.36 5.53
CA SER A 17 10.98 31.92 4.40
C SER A 17 12.26 31.14 4.04
N ILE A 18 12.60 30.08 4.79
CA ILE A 18 13.83 29.29 4.57
C ILE A 18 13.55 28.00 3.76
N GLY A 19 12.28 27.67 3.49
CA GLY A 19 11.89 26.35 3.00
C GLY A 19 11.57 26.17 1.51
N LEU A 20 11.55 27.21 0.65
CA LEU A 20 11.14 27.04 -0.76
C LEU A 20 11.95 27.89 -1.77
N PRO A 21 13.21 27.53 -2.06
CA PRO A 21 13.77 27.92 -3.36
C PRO A 21 14.47 26.75 -4.07
N TYR A 22 13.93 25.54 -4.03
CA TYR A 22 14.49 24.41 -4.79
C TYR A 22 13.40 23.45 -5.30
N ALA A 23 12.55 23.92 -6.20
CA ALA A 23 11.94 23.09 -7.25
C ALA A 23 10.95 23.95 -8.05
N MET A 24 11.45 24.80 -8.94
CA MET A 24 10.72 25.14 -10.18
C MET A 24 11.66 25.81 -11.19
N PRO A 25 12.33 25.01 -12.04
CA PRO A 25 12.69 25.42 -13.39
C PRO A 25 12.04 24.47 -14.41
N TYR A 26 10.75 24.17 -14.26
CA TYR A 26 10.05 23.15 -15.07
C TYR A 26 8.62 23.54 -15.47
N LEU A 27 8.38 24.83 -15.70
CA LEU A 27 7.15 25.28 -16.35
C LEU A 27 7.49 26.23 -17.50
N GLU A 28 8.25 25.74 -18.49
CA GLU A 28 8.51 26.54 -19.69
C GLU A 28 8.48 25.74 -21.00
N ASP A 29 7.89 24.54 -21.03
CA ASP A 29 7.70 23.86 -22.31
C ASP A 29 6.57 22.82 -22.35
N LEU A 30 5.33 23.24 -22.06
CA LEU A 30 4.14 22.44 -22.41
C LEU A 30 3.02 23.36 -22.88
N GLN A 31 3.31 24.18 -23.91
CA GLN A 31 2.29 24.53 -24.88
C GLN A 31 2.12 23.34 -25.82
N THR A 32 1.24 22.42 -25.44
CA THR A 32 0.61 21.55 -26.42
C THR A 32 -0.88 21.78 -26.27
N ASP A 33 -1.43 22.50 -27.24
CA ASP A 33 -2.86 22.60 -27.49
C ASP A 33 -3.43 21.18 -27.63
N VAL A 34 -3.99 20.67 -26.53
CA VAL A 34 -4.90 19.53 -26.57
C VAL A 34 -6.21 20.04 -26.01
N GLU A 35 -7.15 20.22 -26.92
CA GLU A 35 -8.56 20.47 -26.65
C GLU A 35 -9.09 19.32 -25.77
N GLU A 36 -9.13 19.57 -24.46
CA GLU A 36 -9.51 18.58 -23.44
C GLU A 36 -11.03 18.52 -23.32
N THR A 37 -11.65 17.59 -24.04
CA THR A 37 -13.08 17.31 -23.87
C THR A 37 -13.32 16.55 -22.57
N ALA A 38 -14.34 16.99 -21.82
CA ALA A 38 -14.69 16.54 -20.47
C ALA A 38 -14.91 15.01 -20.33
N ASP A 39 -15.21 14.31 -21.43
CA ASP A 39 -15.35 12.84 -21.44
C ASP A 39 -14.03 12.12 -21.11
N THR A 40 -12.88 12.71 -21.44
CA THR A 40 -11.57 12.06 -21.25
C THR A 40 -11.09 12.11 -19.79
N LEU A 41 -11.66 13.00 -18.97
CA LEU A 41 -11.27 13.19 -17.57
C LEU A 41 -11.97 12.18 -16.63
N GLU A 42 -13.22 11.83 -16.92
CA GLU A 42 -14.01 10.85 -16.17
C GLU A 42 -13.46 9.42 -16.35
N GLU A 43 -13.09 9.04 -17.58
CA GLU A 43 -12.45 7.74 -17.84
C GLU A 43 -11.06 7.64 -17.18
N ARG A 44 -10.30 8.74 -17.11
CA ARG A 44 -9.00 8.77 -16.40
C ARG A 44 -9.14 8.73 -14.88
N LYS A 45 -10.17 9.35 -14.29
CA LYS A 45 -10.46 9.20 -12.85
C LYS A 45 -10.84 7.76 -12.50
N GLN A 46 -11.70 7.12 -13.29
CA GLN A 46 -12.06 5.71 -13.07
C GLN A 46 -10.89 4.74 -13.29
N LYS A 47 -9.96 5.05 -14.20
CA LYS A 47 -8.76 4.23 -14.43
C LYS A 47 -7.64 4.49 -13.41
N SER A 48 -7.55 5.71 -12.87
CA SER A 48 -6.56 6.11 -11.88
C SER A 48 -6.93 5.72 -10.45
N GLU A 49 -8.22 5.62 -10.10
CA GLU A 49 -8.65 5.06 -8.80
C GLU A 49 -8.56 3.53 -8.77
N LYS A 50 -8.69 2.85 -9.92
CA LYS A 50 -8.59 1.39 -10.03
C LYS A 50 -7.15 0.86 -9.95
N THR A 51 -6.16 1.75 -9.90
CA THR A 51 -4.73 1.40 -9.76
C THR A 51 -4.13 2.13 -8.55
N ALA A 52 -4.84 2.15 -7.42
CA ALA A 52 -4.10 2.15 -6.17
C ALA A 52 -3.30 0.84 -6.18
N GLU A 53 -2.00 0.91 -6.49
CA GLU A 53 -1.12 -0.25 -6.46
C GLU A 53 -1.30 -0.96 -5.13
N GLN A 54 -2.08 -2.05 -5.10
CA GLN A 54 -2.24 -2.85 -3.90
C GLN A 54 -0.84 -3.32 -3.52
N LYS A 55 -0.29 -2.78 -2.44
CA LYS A 55 1.02 -3.15 -1.95
C LYS A 55 0.93 -4.61 -1.50
N GLY A 56 1.65 -5.48 -2.21
CA GLY A 56 1.72 -6.89 -1.85
C GLY A 56 2.42 -7.09 -0.51
N LEU A 57 2.01 -8.12 0.21
CA LEU A 57 2.63 -8.50 1.48
C LEU A 57 3.63 -9.63 1.24
N GLU A 58 4.88 -9.43 1.66
CA GLU A 58 5.96 -10.40 1.49
C GLU A 58 6.15 -11.25 2.74
N GLY A 59 6.39 -12.56 2.56
CA GLY A 59 6.77 -13.45 3.64
C GLY A 59 6.72 -14.92 3.24
N THR A 60 7.04 -15.78 4.20
CA THR A 60 7.03 -17.23 4.03
C THR A 60 5.65 -17.79 4.28
N VAL A 61 5.11 -18.57 3.33
CA VAL A 61 3.83 -19.26 3.55
C VAL A 61 4.03 -20.43 4.50
N ARG A 62 3.17 -20.50 5.51
CA ARG A 62 3.08 -21.61 6.44
C ARG A 62 1.67 -22.17 6.45
N LYS A 63 1.54 -23.46 6.74
CA LYS A 63 0.24 -24.09 6.90
C LYS A 63 -0.34 -23.66 8.25
N LEU A 64 -1.59 -23.20 8.22
CA LEU A 64 -2.28 -22.88 9.46
C LEU A 64 -2.81 -24.20 10.04
N GLU A 65 -2.24 -24.59 11.16
CA GLU A 65 -2.79 -25.68 11.98
C GLU A 65 -4.06 -25.18 12.70
N ALA A 66 -4.60 -25.96 13.64
CA ALA A 66 -5.76 -25.54 14.43
C ALA A 66 -5.56 -24.11 15.00
N SER A 67 -6.33 -23.16 14.46
CA SER A 67 -6.24 -21.73 14.78
C SER A 67 -7.33 -21.34 15.77
N ILE A 68 -7.00 -20.51 16.76
CA ILE A 68 -7.98 -19.94 17.69
C ILE A 68 -9.05 -19.12 16.97
N TYR A 69 -8.68 -18.52 15.84
CA TYR A 69 -9.56 -17.70 15.02
C TYR A 69 -10.54 -18.54 14.21
N GLN A 70 -10.31 -19.84 14.06
CA GLN A 70 -11.05 -20.74 13.15
C GLN A 70 -11.20 -20.18 11.72
N GLN A 71 -10.29 -19.27 11.34
CA GLN A 71 -10.27 -18.53 10.09
C GLN A 71 -8.92 -18.67 9.42
N GLY A 72 -8.92 -18.56 8.08
CA GLY A 72 -7.74 -18.79 7.26
C GLY A 72 -7.42 -20.28 7.09
N THR A 73 -6.56 -20.56 6.12
CA THR A 73 -6.05 -21.91 5.82
C THR A 73 -4.53 -21.97 5.90
N HIS A 74 -3.88 -20.83 5.71
CA HIS A 74 -2.45 -20.64 5.75
C HIS A 74 -2.15 -19.33 6.48
N TYR A 75 -0.89 -19.07 6.76
CA TYR A 75 -0.46 -17.76 7.24
C TYR A 75 0.85 -17.35 6.58
N LEU A 76 1.05 -16.04 6.49
CA LEU A 76 2.28 -15.43 6.00
C LEU A 76 3.13 -15.04 7.21
N GLU A 77 4.38 -15.48 7.21
CA GLU A 77 5.34 -15.27 8.31
C GLU A 77 6.56 -14.51 7.81
N ALA A 78 6.97 -13.48 8.52
CA ALA A 78 8.26 -12.83 8.31
C ALA A 78 8.96 -12.68 9.67
N ASP A 79 10.24 -13.02 9.72
CA ASP A 79 11.07 -12.93 10.93
C ASP A 79 10.47 -13.61 12.18
N GLY A 80 9.74 -14.71 11.96
CA GLY A 80 9.06 -15.47 13.03
C GLY A 80 7.77 -14.83 13.55
N ILE A 81 7.30 -13.75 12.91
CA ILE A 81 6.06 -13.06 13.25
C ILE A 81 5.01 -13.37 12.17
N THR A 82 3.82 -13.76 12.60
CA THR A 82 2.66 -13.90 11.71
C THR A 82 2.20 -12.51 11.25
N LEU A 83 2.29 -12.25 9.95
CA LEU A 83 1.87 -10.99 9.35
C LEU A 83 0.38 -10.97 9.03
N ALA A 84 -0.11 -12.07 8.45
CA ALA A 84 -1.50 -12.20 8.05
C ALA A 84 -1.89 -13.68 7.96
N LEU A 85 -3.16 -13.95 8.22
CA LEU A 85 -3.80 -15.20 7.82
C LEU A 85 -4.13 -15.13 6.33
N LEU A 86 -4.16 -16.27 5.67
CA LEU A 86 -4.38 -16.39 4.23
C LEU A 86 -5.52 -17.36 3.94
N GLU A 87 -6.37 -16.97 3.02
CA GLU A 87 -7.39 -17.83 2.41
C GLU A 87 -7.40 -17.67 0.89
N SER A 88 -8.13 -18.52 0.19
CA SER A 88 -8.28 -18.38 -1.24
C SER A 88 -9.67 -18.79 -1.70
N SER A 89 -10.56 -17.81 -1.81
CA SER A 89 -11.87 -17.99 -2.45
C SER A 89 -11.73 -18.13 -3.96
N SER A 90 -10.64 -17.58 -4.53
CA SER A 90 -10.31 -17.63 -5.96
C SER A 90 -9.80 -19.00 -6.44
N GLY A 91 -9.51 -19.93 -5.52
CA GLY A 91 -9.07 -21.30 -5.82
C GLY A 91 -7.56 -21.45 -6.03
N ILE A 92 -6.75 -20.46 -5.63
CA ILE A 92 -5.29 -20.57 -5.61
C ILE A 92 -4.90 -21.64 -4.58
N ASN A 93 -4.18 -22.66 -5.04
CA ASN A 93 -3.67 -23.71 -4.17
C ASN A 93 -2.44 -23.21 -3.38
N LEU A 94 -2.71 -22.70 -2.17
CA LEU A 94 -1.70 -22.19 -1.25
C LEU A 94 -0.71 -23.26 -0.75
N ASP A 95 -1.07 -24.55 -0.75
CA ASP A 95 -0.18 -25.63 -0.33
C ASP A 95 1.09 -25.69 -1.20
N ARG A 96 1.01 -25.26 -2.47
CA ARG A 96 2.17 -25.24 -3.40
C ARG A 96 3.26 -24.26 -2.99
N TYR A 97 2.92 -23.29 -2.14
CA TYR A 97 3.82 -22.22 -1.71
C TYR A 97 4.33 -22.40 -0.29
N ILE A 98 3.91 -23.45 0.43
CA ILE A 98 4.38 -23.72 1.80
C ILE A 98 5.92 -23.75 1.83
N GLY A 99 6.49 -23.03 2.80
CA GLY A 99 7.93 -22.88 3.00
C GLY A 99 8.62 -21.94 2.03
N ARG A 100 7.91 -21.35 1.07
CA ARG A 100 8.48 -20.39 0.11
C ARG A 100 8.23 -18.96 0.58
N ASN A 101 9.24 -18.11 0.43
CA ASN A 101 9.07 -16.67 0.53
C ASN A 101 8.43 -16.15 -0.77
N ILE A 102 7.28 -15.50 -0.66
CA ILE A 102 6.48 -14.98 -1.77
C ILE A 102 5.90 -13.61 -1.42
N VAL A 103 5.41 -12.91 -2.43
CA VAL A 103 4.55 -11.73 -2.27
C VAL A 103 3.11 -12.11 -2.59
N VAL A 104 2.19 -11.88 -1.64
CA VAL A 104 0.75 -12.10 -1.81
C VAL A 104 0.03 -10.78 -2.08
N TYR A 105 -0.95 -10.81 -2.98
CA TYR A 105 -1.87 -9.73 -3.26
C TYR A 105 -3.29 -10.25 -3.11
N GLY A 106 -4.17 -9.41 -2.60
CA GLY A 106 -5.55 -9.77 -2.38
C GLY A 106 -6.27 -8.75 -1.51
N THR A 107 -7.52 -9.06 -1.19
CA THR A 107 -8.37 -8.19 -0.40
C THR A 107 -8.15 -8.46 1.10
N PRO A 108 -7.65 -7.49 1.87
CA PRO A 108 -7.50 -7.64 3.32
C PRO A 108 -8.85 -7.47 4.02
N ARG A 109 -9.09 -8.27 5.07
CA ARG A 109 -10.20 -8.13 6.00
C ARG A 109 -9.73 -8.39 7.43
N GLN A 110 -10.44 -7.84 8.41
CA GLN A 110 -10.15 -8.16 9.81
C GLN A 110 -10.65 -9.56 10.17
N THR A 111 -9.97 -10.19 11.13
CA THR A 111 -10.47 -11.34 11.89
C THR A 111 -11.74 -10.97 12.67
N VAL A 112 -12.53 -11.97 13.10
CA VAL A 112 -13.75 -11.71 13.90
C VAL A 112 -13.40 -11.05 15.23
N GLU A 113 -12.27 -11.44 15.80
CA GLU A 113 -11.71 -10.97 17.05
C GLU A 113 -11.10 -9.57 16.92
N GLY A 114 -10.72 -9.16 15.70
CA GLY A 114 -10.27 -7.81 15.36
C GLY A 114 -8.79 -7.51 15.62
N ASP A 115 -8.03 -8.49 16.11
CA ASP A 115 -6.60 -8.37 16.43
C ASP A 115 -5.68 -8.82 15.26
N GLY A 116 -6.23 -9.58 14.31
CA GLY A 116 -5.51 -10.06 13.12
C GLY A 116 -6.11 -9.62 11.79
N VAL A 117 -5.32 -9.77 10.72
CA VAL A 117 -5.73 -9.55 9.33
C VAL A 117 -5.75 -10.88 8.58
N ILE A 118 -6.79 -11.08 7.77
CA ILE A 118 -6.90 -12.17 6.79
C ILE A 118 -6.83 -11.56 5.40
N ILE A 119 -6.07 -12.18 4.50
CA ILE A 119 -6.00 -11.80 3.09
C ILE A 119 -6.63 -12.92 2.27
N ASP A 120 -7.70 -12.58 1.53
CA ASP A 120 -8.20 -13.47 0.48
C ASP A 120 -7.31 -13.31 -0.75
N VAL A 121 -6.50 -14.33 -1.01
CA VAL A 121 -5.41 -14.26 -1.98
C VAL A 121 -5.98 -14.31 -3.40
N GLU A 122 -5.64 -13.28 -4.17
CA GLU A 122 -6.02 -13.12 -5.58
C GLU A 122 -4.84 -13.34 -6.52
N ARG A 123 -3.61 -13.11 -6.04
CA ARG A 123 -2.38 -13.29 -6.83
C ARG A 123 -1.17 -13.55 -5.94
N VAL A 124 -0.27 -14.38 -6.44
CA VAL A 124 1.02 -14.71 -5.79
C VAL A 124 2.16 -14.43 -6.75
N ILE A 125 3.21 -13.76 -6.28
CA ILE A 125 4.49 -13.60 -6.98
C ILE A 125 5.55 -14.32 -6.16
N SER A 126 6.18 -15.33 -6.76
CA SER A 126 7.40 -15.92 -6.19
C SER A 126 8.61 -15.22 -6.82
N PRO A 127 9.45 -14.50 -6.07
CA PRO A 127 10.72 -14.05 -6.59
C PRO A 127 11.51 -15.31 -7.01
N ASN A 128 11.87 -15.39 -8.29
CA ASN A 128 12.48 -16.56 -8.91
C ASN A 128 13.62 -17.12 -8.05
N VAL A 129 13.54 -18.40 -7.70
CA VAL A 129 14.71 -19.19 -7.29
C VAL A 129 15.35 -19.65 -8.59
N GLU A 130 16.45 -19.01 -9.01
CA GLU A 130 17.30 -19.53 -10.07
C GLU A 130 17.68 -20.97 -9.74
N ARG A 131 17.48 -21.89 -10.70
CA ARG A 131 17.89 -23.29 -10.62
C ARG A 131 19.28 -23.48 -11.17
#